data_AF-R0HN87-F1
#
_entry.id   AF-R0HN87-F1
#
_cell.length_a   1.000
_cell.length_b   1.000
_cell.length_c   1.000
_cell.angle_alpha   90.00
_cell.angle_beta   90.00
_cell.angle_gamma   90.00
#
_symmetry.space_group_name_H-M   'P 1'
#
loop_
_entity.id
_entity.type
_entity.pdbx_description
1 polymer ?
#
loop_
_entity_poly.entity_id
_entity_poly.type
_entity_poly.pdbx_seq_one_letter_code
_entity_poly.pdbx_strand_id
1 'polypeptide(L)'
;MQTDNFSVIHNYDGCSFERHYIDQNISDGFVLTKEQRYRLRCYYTESDFVADVSDVARFWKLQKFLYPNKWLEAWLRRELQALMQEEDVDIVLFHLVGVMESFCKRIEQRRKQEAKSAEATNQEQFKTLVSEAARPFLMARTDRFVDELELFLAAGMNIEAYDEIYKQRLGWNNRREIGAASEEREAVEEHNVRTRVTPYLFISEEDSD
;
A
#
# COMPACT_ATOMS: atom_id res chain seq x y z
N MET A 1 -18.18 28.66 19.30
CA MET A 1 -17.90 27.85 18.10
C MET A 1 -18.42 26.46 18.42
N GLN A 2 -19.46 26.02 17.72
CA GLN A 2 -20.08 24.71 17.92
C GLN A 2 -19.35 23.72 17.02
N THR A 3 -18.89 22.61 17.59
CA THR A 3 -18.19 21.55 16.86
C THR A 3 -19.24 20.72 16.12
N ASP A 4 -19.28 20.84 14.80
CA ASP A 4 -20.19 20.05 13.97
C ASP A 4 -19.61 18.65 13.77
N ASN A 5 -20.40 17.63 14.10
CA ASN A 5 -20.02 16.22 13.96
C ASN A 5 -20.57 15.70 12.63
N PHE A 6 -19.70 15.49 11.64
CA PHE A 6 -20.08 15.11 10.28
C PHE A 6 -20.17 13.60 10.04
N SER A 7 -19.76 12.78 11.02
CA SER A 7 -19.72 11.33 10.85
C SER A 7 -19.97 10.57 12.14
N VAL A 8 -20.54 9.38 12.01
CA VAL A 8 -20.75 8.38 13.05
C VAL A 8 -19.88 7.17 12.75
N ILE A 9 -19.08 6.73 13.72
CA ILE A 9 -18.34 5.47 13.63
C ILE A 9 -19.21 4.38 14.27
N HIS A 10 -19.34 3.24 13.60
CA HIS A 10 -20.06 2.06 14.09
C HIS A 10 -19.32 0.78 13.69
N ASN A 11 -19.80 -0.37 14.19
CA ASN A 11 -19.24 -1.70 13.88
C ASN A 11 -17.73 -1.81 14.13
N TYR A 12 -17.28 -1.34 15.30
CA TYR A 12 -15.89 -1.53 15.73
C TYR A 12 -15.71 -2.93 16.33
N ASP A 13 -14.91 -3.76 15.66
CA ASP A 13 -14.60 -5.14 16.08
C ASP A 13 -13.21 -5.28 16.72
N GLY A 14 -12.49 -4.16 16.94
CA GLY A 14 -11.12 -4.14 17.44
C GLY A 14 -10.04 -4.09 16.35
N CYS A 15 -10.39 -4.40 15.10
CA CYS A 15 -9.48 -4.45 13.96
C CYS A 15 -9.92 -3.54 12.80
N SER A 16 -11.21 -3.21 12.73
CA SER A 16 -11.85 -2.40 11.70
C SER A 16 -13.00 -1.59 12.28
N PHE A 17 -13.43 -0.56 11.56
CA PHE A 17 -14.65 0.20 11.86
C PHE A 17 -15.34 0.63 10.57
N GLU A 18 -16.64 0.86 10.66
CA GLU A 18 -17.42 1.48 9.61
C GLU A 18 -17.73 2.93 10.01
N ARG A 19 -17.71 3.84 9.03
CA ARG A 19 -18.00 5.26 9.26
C ARG A 19 -19.10 5.73 8.32
N HIS A 20 -20.19 6.22 8.90
CA HIS A 20 -21.32 6.79 8.18
C HIS A 20 -21.30 8.31 8.29
N TYR A 21 -21.29 9.02 7.16
CA TYR A 21 -21.34 10.49 7.14
C TYR A 21 -22.81 10.96 7.16
N ILE A 22 -23.14 11.89 8.07
CA ILE A 22 -24.54 12.30 8.34
C ILE A 22 -25.08 13.22 7.23
N ASP A 23 -24.22 13.85 6.42
CA ASP A 23 -24.64 14.74 5.33
C ASP A 23 -24.47 14.09 3.96
N GLN A 24 -25.60 13.71 3.34
CA GLN A 24 -25.66 13.10 2.00
C GLN A 24 -25.42 14.11 0.86
N ASN A 25 -25.15 15.39 1.17
CA ASN A 25 -24.74 16.40 0.18
C ASN A 25 -23.22 16.48 -0.02
N ILE A 26 -22.43 15.64 0.64
CA ILE A 26 -21.00 15.48 0.34
C ILE A 26 -20.89 14.62 -0.92
N SER A 27 -21.07 15.25 -2.09
CA SER A 27 -20.58 14.70 -3.36
C SER A 27 -19.04 14.71 -3.45
N ASP A 28 -18.36 15.08 -2.37
CA ASP A 28 -16.92 15.37 -2.30
C ASP A 28 -16.21 14.43 -1.32
N GLY A 29 -16.65 13.16 -1.26
CA GLY A 29 -15.86 12.10 -0.67
C GLY A 29 -14.68 11.80 -1.59
N PHE A 30 -13.47 11.65 -1.05
CA PHE A 30 -12.31 11.31 -1.84
C PHE A 30 -12.56 10.02 -2.64
N VAL A 31 -12.67 10.14 -3.96
CA VAL A 31 -12.86 9.01 -4.85
C VAL A 31 -11.50 8.57 -5.36
N LEU A 32 -11.12 7.33 -5.02
CA LEU A 32 -9.91 6.72 -5.54
C LEU A 32 -9.90 6.75 -7.07
N THR A 33 -8.79 7.17 -7.65
CA THR A 33 -8.48 7.02 -9.08
C THR A 33 -8.45 5.55 -9.49
N LYS A 34 -8.43 5.27 -10.81
CA LYS A 34 -8.34 3.89 -11.31
C LYS A 34 -7.05 3.22 -10.81
N GLU A 35 -5.96 3.97 -10.77
CA GLU A 35 -4.62 3.56 -10.37
C GLU A 35 -4.58 3.25 -8.87
N GLN A 36 -5.15 4.13 -8.03
CA GLN A 36 -5.22 3.89 -6.58
C GLN A 36 -6.09 2.68 -6.24
N ARG A 37 -7.24 2.49 -6.92
CA ARG A 37 -8.08 1.30 -6.74
C ARG A 37 -7.34 0.02 -7.12
N TYR A 38 -6.61 0.05 -8.23
CA TYR A 38 -5.79 -1.08 -8.65
C TYR A 38 -4.72 -1.42 -7.61
N ARG A 39 -4.03 -0.42 -7.08
CA ARG A 39 -3.03 -0.62 -6.02
C ARG A 39 -3.65 -1.15 -4.74
N LEU A 40 -4.77 -0.60 -4.29
CA LEU A 40 -5.50 -1.12 -3.13
C LEU A 40 -5.85 -2.60 -3.32
N ARG A 41 -6.31 -3.00 -4.51
CA ARG A 41 -6.57 -4.42 -4.83
C ARG A 41 -5.32 -5.30 -4.72
N CYS A 42 -4.15 -4.77 -5.11
CA CYS A 42 -2.89 -5.50 -4.97
C CYS A 42 -2.64 -5.87 -3.51
N TYR A 43 -2.96 -5.01 -2.53
CA TYR A 43 -2.82 -5.29 -1.09
C TYR A 43 -3.70 -6.44 -0.56
N TYR A 44 -4.67 -6.91 -1.35
CA TYR A 44 -5.54 -8.04 -0.99
C TYR A 44 -5.26 -9.32 -1.80
N THR A 45 -4.38 -9.26 -2.81
CA THR A 45 -4.04 -10.42 -3.65
C THR A 45 -2.72 -11.04 -3.19
N GLU A 46 -2.52 -12.37 -3.22
CA GLU A 46 -1.30 -13.02 -2.70
C GLU A 46 0.00 -12.48 -3.33
N SER A 47 0.92 -11.99 -2.51
CA SER A 47 2.06 -11.11 -2.87
C SER A 47 3.33 -11.79 -3.38
N ASP A 48 3.36 -13.11 -3.52
CA ASP A 48 4.60 -13.89 -3.73
C ASP A 48 5.31 -13.61 -5.07
N PHE A 49 4.71 -12.78 -5.94
CA PHE A 49 5.12 -12.61 -7.32
C PHE A 49 6.15 -11.50 -7.58
N VAL A 50 6.32 -10.49 -6.72
CA VAL A 50 7.23 -9.34 -6.98
C VAL A 50 8.62 -9.50 -6.37
N ALA A 51 8.74 -10.33 -5.33
CA ALA A 51 10.02 -10.64 -4.69
C ALA A 51 11.05 -11.27 -5.66
N ASP A 52 10.59 -11.94 -6.71
CA ASP A 52 11.43 -12.59 -7.73
C ASP A 52 12.06 -11.61 -8.74
N VAL A 53 11.45 -10.43 -8.96
CA VAL A 53 11.97 -9.40 -9.90
C VAL A 53 12.93 -8.44 -9.20
N SER A 54 12.71 -8.21 -7.91
CA SER A 54 13.47 -7.26 -7.13
C SER A 54 14.63 -7.98 -6.44
N ASP A 55 15.87 -7.66 -6.81
CA ASP A 55 17.05 -8.17 -6.13
C ASP A 55 17.27 -7.40 -4.80
N VAL A 56 16.38 -7.67 -3.84
CA VAL A 56 16.34 -7.05 -2.51
C VAL A 56 17.66 -7.30 -1.77
N ALA A 57 18.21 -8.51 -1.88
CA ALA A 57 19.50 -8.85 -1.29
C ALA A 57 20.63 -7.94 -1.82
N ARG A 58 20.70 -7.74 -3.14
CA ARG A 58 21.69 -6.83 -3.74
C ARG A 58 21.41 -5.37 -3.43
N PHE A 59 20.14 -4.96 -3.30
CA PHE A 59 19.77 -3.61 -2.88
C PHE A 59 20.36 -3.26 -1.51
N TRP A 60 20.21 -4.14 -0.51
CA TRP A 60 20.78 -3.94 0.83
C TRP A 60 22.30 -4.08 0.85
N LYS A 61 22.86 -5.05 0.12
CA LYS A 61 24.32 -5.25 0.02
C LYS A 61 25.04 -4.04 -0.59
N LEU A 62 24.48 -3.47 -1.66
CA LEU A 62 24.99 -2.24 -2.28
C LEU A 62 24.54 -0.98 -1.52
N GLN A 63 23.74 -1.15 -0.47
CA GLN A 63 23.18 -0.11 0.37
C GLN A 63 22.52 1.01 -0.46
N LYS A 64 21.78 0.58 -1.48
CA LYS A 64 21.15 1.48 -2.45
C LYS A 64 20.06 2.36 -1.82
N PHE A 65 19.55 2.00 -0.65
CA PHE A 65 18.60 2.79 0.13
C PHE A 65 19.10 4.19 0.51
N LEU A 66 20.41 4.43 0.49
CA LEU A 66 20.96 5.77 0.73
C LEU A 66 20.85 6.70 -0.49
N TYR A 67 20.65 6.15 -1.69
CA TYR A 67 20.52 6.99 -2.87
C TYR A 67 19.11 7.59 -2.92
N PRO A 68 19.00 8.88 -3.29
CA PRO A 68 17.70 9.52 -3.41
C PRO A 68 16.86 8.84 -4.50
N ASN A 69 15.64 8.46 -4.15
CA ASN A 69 14.64 7.99 -5.10
C ASN A 69 13.62 9.10 -5.37
N LYS A 70 13.72 9.74 -6.54
CA LYS A 70 12.83 10.84 -6.95
C LYS A 70 11.35 10.47 -7.04
N TRP A 71 11.03 9.18 -7.09
CA TRP A 71 9.66 8.67 -7.18
C TRP A 71 9.10 8.25 -5.82
N LEU A 72 9.93 8.17 -4.78
CA LEU A 72 9.52 7.67 -3.46
C LEU A 72 8.37 8.48 -2.87
N GLU A 73 8.45 9.82 -2.89
CA GLU A 73 7.40 10.66 -2.31
C GLU A 73 6.06 10.52 -3.06
N ALA A 74 6.11 10.54 -4.39
CA ALA A 74 4.92 10.36 -5.23
C ALA A 74 4.30 8.96 -5.06
N TRP A 75 5.16 7.93 -4.93
CA TRP A 75 4.72 6.57 -4.66
C TRP A 75 4.08 6.47 -3.28
N LEU A 76 4.75 6.96 -2.22
CA LEU A 76 4.22 6.96 -0.85
C LEU A 76 2.87 7.67 -0.77
N ARG A 77 2.75 8.86 -1.39
CA ARG A 77 1.49 9.59 -1.46
C ARG A 77 0.37 8.73 -2.05
N ARG A 78 0.62 8.09 -3.20
CA ARG A 78 -0.37 7.24 -3.86
C ARG A 78 -0.76 6.04 -3.00
N GLU A 79 0.21 5.35 -2.40
CA GLU A 79 -0.07 4.17 -1.57
C GLU A 79 -0.81 4.57 -0.29
N LEU A 80 -0.44 5.67 0.37
CA LEU A 80 -1.14 6.19 1.54
C LEU A 80 -2.58 6.59 1.19
N GLN A 81 -2.79 7.32 0.10
CA GLN A 81 -4.13 7.67 -0.37
C GLN A 81 -4.98 6.43 -0.65
N ALA A 82 -4.39 5.39 -1.26
CA ALA A 82 -5.09 4.14 -1.53
C ALA A 82 -5.43 3.37 -0.25
N LEU A 83 -4.50 3.30 0.71
CA LEU A 83 -4.66 2.51 1.93
C LEU A 83 -5.54 3.20 2.98
N MET A 84 -5.34 4.51 3.18
CA MET A 84 -6.10 5.33 4.11
C MET A 84 -7.46 5.73 3.52
N GLN A 85 -7.59 5.74 2.19
CA GLN A 85 -8.78 6.25 1.49
C GLN A 85 -9.08 7.72 1.84
N GLU A 86 -8.02 8.51 2.02
CA GLU A 86 -8.05 9.93 2.34
C GLU A 86 -7.20 10.70 1.31
N GLU A 87 -7.63 11.92 0.96
CA GLU A 87 -6.89 12.77 0.01
C GLU A 87 -5.65 13.40 0.66
N ASP A 88 -5.85 13.96 1.86
CA ASP A 88 -4.84 14.66 2.63
C ASP A 88 -4.03 13.68 3.49
N VAL A 89 -2.95 13.19 2.91
CA VAL A 89 -2.02 12.25 3.56
C VAL A 89 -0.68 12.91 3.88
N ASP A 90 -0.55 14.23 3.73
CA ASP A 90 0.74 14.94 3.76
C ASP A 90 1.45 14.79 5.10
N ILE A 91 0.71 14.85 6.19
CA ILE A 91 1.28 14.71 7.54
C ILE A 91 1.91 13.32 7.71
N VAL A 92 1.22 12.27 7.26
CA VAL A 92 1.70 10.89 7.34
C VAL A 92 2.87 10.68 6.38
N LEU A 93 2.77 11.20 5.17
CA LEU A 93 3.82 11.17 4.16
C LEU A 93 5.12 11.78 4.70
N PHE A 94 5.08 13.02 5.20
CA PHE A 94 6.27 13.70 5.71
C PHE A 94 6.82 13.06 6.98
N HIS A 95 5.97 12.47 7.81
CA HIS A 95 6.42 11.67 8.95
C HIS A 95 7.25 10.47 8.47
N LEU A 96 6.75 9.67 7.53
CA LEU A 96 7.45 8.50 7.00
C LEU A 96 8.74 8.86 6.26
N VAL A 97 8.69 9.88 5.40
CA VAL A 97 9.89 10.38 4.70
C VAL A 97 10.94 10.83 5.71
N GLY A 98 10.57 11.62 6.72
CA GLY A 98 11.50 12.09 7.76
C GLY A 98 12.10 10.96 8.58
N VAL A 99 11.30 9.93 8.89
CA VAL A 99 11.74 8.70 9.57
C VAL A 99 12.78 7.95 8.72
N MET A 100 12.52 7.77 7.42
CA MET A 100 13.43 7.12 6.48
C MET A 100 14.73 7.93 6.28
N GLU A 101 14.64 9.25 6.14
CA GLU A 101 15.81 10.13 6.00
C GLU A 101 16.68 10.13 7.26
N SER A 102 16.06 10.15 8.44
CA SER A 102 16.77 10.06 9.72
C SER A 102 17.54 8.74 9.84
N PHE A 103 16.92 7.63 9.41
CA PHE A 103 17.59 6.34 9.30
C PHE A 103 18.80 6.40 8.35
N CYS A 104 18.64 6.96 7.15
CA CYS A 104 19.72 7.11 6.18
C CYS A 104 20.89 7.93 6.75
N LYS A 105 20.61 9.09 7.36
CA LYS A 105 21.62 9.94 8.01
C LYS A 105 22.36 9.21 9.13
N ARG A 106 21.66 8.42 9.94
CA ARG A 106 22.27 7.61 11.01
C ARG A 106 23.24 6.57 10.45
N ILE A 107 22.87 5.90 9.36
CA ILE A 107 23.75 4.92 8.70
C ILE A 107 24.96 5.61 8.07
N GLU A 108 24.78 6.74 7.39
CA GLU A 108 25.89 7.52 6.82
C GLU A 108 26.89 7.97 7.89
N GLN A 109 26.39 8.41 9.05
CA GLN A 109 27.23 8.77 10.20
C GLN A 109 28.00 7.57 10.75
N ARG A 110 27.33 6.41 10.90
CA ARG A 110 27.98 5.16 11.35
C ARG A 110 29.11 4.76 10.39
N ARG A 111 28.92 4.86 9.08
CA ARG A 111 29.98 4.56 8.09
C ARG A 111 31.20 5.46 8.22
N LYS A 112 31.01 6.73 8.55
CA LYS A 112 32.11 7.68 8.75
C LYS A 112 32.92 7.36 10.02
N GLN A 113 32.29 6.69 10.99
CA GLN A 113 32.88 6.39 12.30
C GLN A 113 33.43 4.95 12.41
N GLU A 114 32.83 3.98 11.71
CA GLU A 114 33.15 2.55 11.83
C GLU A 114 33.17 1.86 10.45
N ALA A 115 34.25 1.10 10.19
CA ALA A 115 34.52 0.47 8.89
C ALA A 115 33.94 -0.96 8.74
N LYS A 116 33.07 -1.45 9.64
CA LYS A 116 32.63 -2.85 9.63
C LYS A 116 31.12 -3.05 9.50
N SER A 117 30.81 -4.02 8.63
CA SER A 117 29.52 -4.42 8.06
C SER A 117 28.50 -4.86 9.12
N ALA A 118 27.28 -4.32 9.00
CA ALA A 118 26.06 -4.75 9.69
C ALA A 118 24.89 -4.70 8.69
N GLU A 119 25.01 -5.39 7.55
CA GLU A 119 24.07 -5.30 6.42
C GLU A 119 22.70 -5.94 6.73
N ALA A 120 22.68 -7.17 7.25
CA ALA A 120 21.44 -7.88 7.60
C ALA A 120 20.66 -7.15 8.72
N THR A 121 21.38 -6.51 9.64
CA THR A 121 20.78 -5.75 10.74
C THR A 121 20.11 -4.48 10.24
N ASN A 122 20.59 -3.87 9.16
CA ASN A 122 20.01 -2.62 8.66
C ASN A 122 18.65 -2.84 7.98
N GLN A 123 18.47 -3.95 7.27
CA GLN A 123 17.18 -4.30 6.65
C GLN A 123 16.09 -4.44 7.71
N GLU A 124 16.32 -5.28 8.72
CA GLU A 124 15.35 -5.51 9.79
C GLU A 124 15.09 -4.22 10.58
N GLN A 125 16.14 -3.46 10.94
CA GLN A 125 16.00 -2.17 11.61
C GLN A 125 15.16 -1.18 10.80
N PHE A 126 15.35 -1.14 9.47
CA PHE A 126 14.55 -0.29 8.60
C PHE A 126 13.09 -0.72 8.60
N LYS A 127 12.81 -2.01 8.42
CA LYS A 127 11.43 -2.55 8.39
C LYS A 127 10.71 -2.31 9.72
N THR A 128 11.36 -2.56 10.85
CA THR A 128 10.80 -2.28 12.18
C THR A 128 10.47 -0.79 12.34
N LEU A 129 11.42 0.07 12.01
CA LEU A 129 11.28 1.52 12.20
C LEU A 129 10.18 2.13 11.30
N VAL A 130 10.07 1.69 10.05
CA VAL A 130 8.97 2.11 9.16
C VAL A 130 7.64 1.51 9.61
N SER A 131 7.62 0.25 10.05
CA SER A 131 6.42 -0.40 10.59
C SER A 131 5.88 0.36 11.79
N GLU A 132 6.73 0.68 12.78
CA GLU A 132 6.34 1.46 13.97
C GLU A 132 5.76 2.83 13.60
N ALA A 133 6.34 3.51 12.62
CA ALA A 133 5.89 4.81 12.15
C ALA A 133 4.57 4.75 11.37
N ALA A 134 4.37 3.70 10.56
CA ALA A 134 3.19 3.54 9.71
C ALA A 134 2.00 2.87 10.41
N ARG A 135 2.25 2.07 11.46
CA ARG A 135 1.24 1.27 12.16
C ARG A 135 0.02 2.05 12.66
N PRO A 136 0.17 3.26 13.23
CA PRO A 136 -0.99 4.03 13.67
C PRO A 136 -1.96 4.41 12.54
N PHE A 137 -1.49 4.42 11.29
CA PHE A 137 -2.27 4.88 10.14
C PHE A 137 -2.77 3.72 9.27
N LEU A 138 -1.96 2.67 9.12
CA LEU A 138 -2.26 1.56 8.18
C LEU A 138 -2.76 0.29 8.88
N MET A 139 -2.65 0.21 10.21
CA MET A 139 -3.14 -0.90 11.04
C MET A 139 -2.68 -2.27 10.50
N ALA A 140 -3.60 -3.20 10.23
CA ALA A 140 -3.30 -4.55 9.74
C ALA A 140 -2.59 -4.59 8.37
N ARG A 141 -2.58 -3.49 7.61
CA ARG A 141 -1.94 -3.41 6.28
C ARG A 141 -0.47 -2.99 6.35
N THR A 142 0.02 -2.67 7.55
CA THR A 142 1.36 -2.11 7.76
C THR A 142 2.47 -3.05 7.31
N ASP A 143 2.41 -4.32 7.68
CA ASP A 143 3.49 -5.27 7.36
C ASP A 143 3.64 -5.41 5.83
N ARG A 144 2.50 -5.56 5.14
CA ARG A 144 2.48 -5.60 3.68
C ARG A 144 2.93 -4.30 3.04
N PHE A 145 2.58 -3.15 3.61
CA PHE A 145 3.06 -1.85 3.13
C PHE A 145 4.58 -1.72 3.23
N VAL A 146 5.17 -2.20 4.32
CA VAL A 146 6.62 -2.19 4.52
C VAL A 146 7.33 -3.09 3.50
N ASP A 147 6.77 -4.27 3.22
CA ASP A 147 7.29 -5.18 2.19
C ASP A 147 7.21 -4.55 0.78
N GLU A 148 6.09 -3.94 0.44
CA GLU A 148 5.89 -3.24 -0.83
C GLU A 148 6.84 -2.06 -1.00
N LEU A 149 7.08 -1.29 0.07
CA LEU A 149 8.04 -0.19 0.07
C LEU A 149 9.46 -0.69 -0.20
N GLU A 150 9.85 -1.79 0.46
CA GLU A 150 11.15 -2.44 0.25
C GLU A 150 11.31 -2.90 -1.21
N LEU A 151 10.29 -3.56 -1.76
CA LEU A 151 10.28 -4.01 -3.16
C LEU A 151 10.37 -2.84 -4.13
N PHE A 152 9.60 -1.77 -3.93
CA PHE A 152 9.64 -0.58 -4.77
C PHE A 152 11.03 0.08 -4.78
N LEU A 153 11.63 0.25 -3.60
CA LEU A 153 12.98 0.79 -3.47
C LEU A 153 14.04 -0.12 -4.13
N ALA A 154 13.91 -1.43 -3.97
CA ALA A 154 14.81 -2.40 -4.58
C ALA A 154 14.71 -2.44 -6.12
N ALA A 155 13.50 -2.31 -6.66
CA ALA A 155 13.26 -2.22 -8.10
C ALA A 155 13.90 -0.96 -8.69
N GLY A 156 13.81 0.18 -7.99
CA GLY A 156 14.40 1.44 -8.41
C GLY A 156 13.81 1.99 -9.72
N MET A 157 12.58 1.61 -10.03
CA MET A 157 11.85 1.99 -11.25
C MET A 157 10.97 3.21 -10.98
N ASN A 158 10.39 3.78 -12.05
CA ASN A 158 9.28 4.71 -11.88
C ASN A 158 8.00 3.96 -11.48
N ILE A 159 6.99 4.73 -11.10
CA ILE A 159 5.73 4.21 -10.57
C ILE A 159 5.00 3.38 -11.65
N GLU A 160 5.00 3.85 -12.89
CA GLU A 160 4.29 3.22 -13.99
C GLU A 160 4.91 1.85 -14.34
N ALA A 161 6.23 1.78 -14.44
CA ALA A 161 6.92 0.52 -14.75
C ALA A 161 6.85 -0.48 -13.59
N TYR A 162 6.78 0.00 -12.35
CA TYR A 162 6.50 -0.85 -11.20
C TYR A 162 5.09 -1.47 -11.32
N ASP A 163 4.08 -0.66 -11.63
CA ASP A 163 2.71 -1.15 -11.83
C ASP A 163 2.58 -2.13 -13.01
N GLU A 164 3.32 -1.92 -14.09
CA GLU A 164 3.34 -2.85 -15.24
C GLU A 164 3.85 -4.24 -14.84
N ILE A 165 4.80 -4.35 -13.91
CA ILE A 165 5.24 -5.66 -13.39
C ILE A 165 4.07 -6.38 -12.67
N TYR A 166 3.30 -5.64 -11.87
CA TYR A 166 2.10 -6.18 -11.24
C TYR A 166 1.10 -6.64 -12.31
N LYS A 167 0.80 -5.80 -13.30
CA LYS A 167 -0.20 -6.12 -14.34
C LYS A 167 0.22 -7.31 -15.20
N GLN A 168 1.48 -7.39 -15.60
CA GLN A 168 1.99 -8.48 -16.42
C GLN A 168 1.91 -9.82 -15.67
N ARG A 169 2.24 -9.85 -14.36
CA ARG A 169 2.19 -11.09 -13.57
C ARG A 169 0.76 -11.46 -13.13
N LEU A 170 -0.09 -10.49 -12.77
CA LEU A 170 -1.53 -10.72 -12.52
C LEU A 170 -2.24 -11.21 -13.79
N GLY A 171 -1.97 -10.59 -14.94
CA GLY A 171 -2.50 -11.02 -16.24
C GLY A 171 -1.97 -12.39 -16.70
N TRP A 172 -0.73 -12.72 -16.36
CA TRP A 172 -0.14 -14.04 -16.60
C TRP A 172 -0.79 -15.13 -15.73
N ASN A 173 -1.07 -14.83 -14.46
CA ASN A 173 -1.76 -15.75 -13.56
C ASN A 173 -3.22 -15.97 -14.00
N ASN A 174 -3.94 -14.91 -14.38
CA ASN A 174 -5.28 -15.02 -14.97
C ASN A 174 -5.28 -15.84 -16.27
N ARG A 175 -4.23 -15.73 -17.09
CA ARG A 175 -4.07 -16.55 -18.32
C ARG A 175 -3.76 -18.02 -18.02
N ARG A 176 -3.08 -18.33 -16.90
CA ARG A 176 -2.85 -19.72 -16.48
C ARG A 176 -4.11 -20.35 -15.88
N GLU A 177 -4.97 -19.58 -15.24
CA GLU A 177 -6.22 -20.07 -14.66
C GLU A 177 -7.37 -20.16 -15.67
N ILE A 178 -7.40 -19.30 -16.70
CA ILE A 178 -8.48 -19.28 -17.69
C ILE A 178 -8.04 -20.01 -18.96
N GLY A 179 -8.17 -21.34 -18.92
CA GLY A 179 -8.51 -22.07 -20.13
C GLY A 179 -9.91 -21.64 -20.59
N ALA A 180 -9.95 -20.81 -21.64
CA ALA A 180 -11.12 -20.37 -22.41
C ALA A 180 -12.13 -19.40 -21.72
N ALA A 181 -12.49 -18.35 -22.48
CA ALA A 181 -13.59 -17.38 -22.24
C ALA A 181 -13.26 -16.10 -21.42
N SER A 182 -12.30 -15.30 -21.88
CA SER A 182 -11.96 -13.99 -21.29
C SER A 182 -11.91 -12.85 -22.31
N GLU A 183 -12.92 -12.72 -23.17
CA GLU A 183 -13.10 -11.48 -23.94
C GLU A 183 -14.49 -10.84 -23.73
N GLU A 184 -15.46 -11.57 -23.16
CA GLU A 184 -16.82 -11.03 -22.92
C GLU A 184 -17.04 -10.49 -21.49
N ARG A 185 -16.13 -10.76 -20.53
CA ARG A 185 -16.33 -10.39 -19.12
C ARG A 185 -15.99 -8.93 -18.80
N GLU A 186 -15.07 -8.29 -19.53
CA GLU A 186 -14.70 -6.90 -19.28
C GLU A 186 -15.84 -5.91 -19.59
N ALA A 187 -16.67 -6.20 -20.61
CA ALA A 187 -17.81 -5.34 -20.97
C ALA A 187 -19.03 -5.52 -20.04
N VAL A 188 -19.19 -6.69 -19.40
CA VAL A 188 -20.33 -6.97 -18.51
C VAL A 188 -20.10 -6.42 -17.10
N GLU A 189 -18.86 -6.35 -16.62
CA GLU A 189 -18.53 -5.68 -15.35
C GLU A 189 -18.71 -4.15 -15.43
N GLU A 190 -18.41 -3.52 -16.58
CA GLU A 190 -18.60 -2.07 -16.75
C GLU A 190 -20.08 -1.64 -16.63
N HIS A 191 -21.04 -2.49 -17.01
CA HIS A 191 -22.46 -2.15 -16.91
C HIS A 191 -23.08 -2.43 -15.53
N ASN A 192 -22.59 -3.46 -14.82
CA ASN A 192 -23.11 -3.81 -13.50
C ASN A 192 -22.49 -3.01 -12.33
N VAL A 193 -21.29 -2.45 -12.49
CA VAL A 193 -20.62 -1.70 -11.40
C VAL A 193 -21.07 -0.23 -11.32
N ARG A 194 -21.75 0.30 -12.35
CA ARG A 194 -22.26 1.68 -12.33
C ARG A 194 -23.48 1.90 -11.43
N THR A 195 -24.09 0.83 -10.89
CA THR A 195 -25.36 0.93 -10.16
C THR A 195 -25.40 0.23 -8.79
N ARG A 196 -24.27 -0.22 -8.23
CA ARG A 196 -24.28 -0.75 -6.85
C ARG A 196 -23.05 -0.28 -6.09
N VAL A 197 -23.28 0.59 -5.11
CA VAL A 197 -22.46 0.69 -3.90
C VAL A 197 -22.31 -0.74 -3.39
N THR A 198 -21.12 -1.31 -3.52
CA THR A 198 -20.85 -2.70 -3.16
C THR A 198 -21.02 -2.86 -1.65
N PRO A 199 -22.01 -3.63 -1.16
CA PRO A 199 -22.07 -4.01 0.24
C PRO A 199 -20.96 -5.01 0.49
N TYR A 200 -20.19 -4.82 1.55
CA TYR A 200 -19.19 -5.76 2.05
C TYR A 200 -19.83 -7.16 2.19
N LEU A 201 -19.25 -8.15 1.50
CA LEU A 201 -19.70 -9.54 1.59
C LEU A 201 -19.37 -10.09 2.98
N PHE A 202 -20.41 -10.13 3.81
CA PHE A 202 -20.48 -10.95 5.01
C PHE A 202 -20.57 -12.43 4.56
N ILE A 203 -19.60 -13.26 4.94
CA ILE A 203 -19.80 -14.71 4.98
C ILE A 203 -20.19 -15.04 6.42
N SER A 204 -21.49 -15.05 6.68
CA SER A 204 -22.05 -15.77 7.83
C SER A 204 -22.40 -17.16 7.34
N GLU A 205 -21.64 -18.17 7.78
CA GLU A 205 -22.18 -19.52 7.82
C GLU A 205 -23.03 -19.62 9.10
N GLU A 206 -24.33 -19.59 8.88
CA GLU A 206 -25.40 -19.78 9.87
C GLU A 206 -25.47 -21.27 10.27
N ASP A 207 -25.75 -21.51 11.54
CA ASP A 207 -25.93 -22.81 12.19
C ASP A 207 -26.82 -23.79 11.39
N SER A 208 -26.58 -25.09 11.55
CA SER A 208 -27.56 -26.14 11.23
C SER A 208 -27.69 -27.11 12.41
N ASP A 209 -28.93 -27.13 12.94
CA ASP A 209 -29.62 -27.98 13.93
C ASP A 209 -28.91 -29.20 14.54
#